data_AF-A0A3Q2UTG0-F1
#
_entry.id   AF-A0A3Q2UTG0-F1
#
_cell.length_a   1.000
_cell.length_b   1.000
_cell.length_c   1.000
_cell.angle_alpha   90.00
_cell.angle_beta   90.00
_cell.angle_gamma   90.00
#
_symmetry.space_group_name_H-M   'P 1'
#
loop_
_entity.id
_entity.type
_entity.pdbx_description
1 polymer ?
#
loop_
_entity_poly.entity_id
_entity_poly.type
_entity_poly.pdbx_seq_one_letter_code
_entity_poly.pdbx_strand_id
1 'polypeptide(L)'
;MCYCLSCRDFIMADSIMSKAATMEIPINSNGDTGTLPEDDSLEQDLQQVMVSGPNLNETSIVSGGYGGPAGGIIPTSSIKGSSNHNTNSTEEVSRGVAVEKLDSVKKWGINTYKCTKQMFSEKFGRGSRTVDLELEAQIDVLRDTKSKYENILRLATALTDHFQRIVQTQQALGDAFTDLSQKSPELQDEFGYNAETQKLLCKNGEALLGAINFFVSSVNTLVNKTMEDTLMTIKQYENARLEFDAYRSDLEELSLGPRDAAGVVRIEMAQHEYQIHRDKYERLRSDVTIKLKFLEENKVKVMHKQLLLFHNAISAYFAGNQQQLEQTLIQFNVKLKPPGSDKPSWLEEQ
;
A
#
# COMPACT_ATOMS: atom_id res chain seq x y z
N MET A 1 -5.32 14.02 36.37
CA MET A 1 -4.22 14.38 35.44
C MET A 1 -4.57 13.71 34.11
N CYS A 2 -5.38 14.38 33.28
CA CYS A 2 -5.81 13.88 31.97
C CYS A 2 -5.05 14.63 30.88
N TYR A 3 -4.36 13.88 30.03
CA TYR A 3 -3.68 14.39 28.86
C TYR A 3 -4.70 14.91 27.84
N CYS A 4 -4.56 16.19 27.50
CA CYS A 4 -5.22 16.84 26.38
C CYS A 4 -4.46 16.47 25.11
N LEU A 5 -5.07 15.72 24.19
CA LEU A 5 -4.48 15.38 22.89
C LEU A 5 -5.23 16.09 21.76
N SER A 6 -4.60 17.17 21.31
CA SER A 6 -4.44 17.61 19.92
C SER A 6 -5.66 17.64 18.99
N CYS A 7 -6.31 18.80 18.90
CA CYS A 7 -6.86 19.30 17.64
C CYS A 7 -5.74 20.08 16.92
N ARG A 8 -5.06 19.46 15.95
CA ARG A 8 -4.29 20.20 14.94
C ARG A 8 -4.14 19.39 13.65
N ASP A 9 -4.25 20.14 12.55
CA ASP A 9 -3.86 19.85 11.17
C ASP A 9 -4.89 19.13 10.27
N PHE A 10 -5.73 19.95 9.64
CA PHE A 10 -6.39 19.63 8.36
C PHE A 10 -6.04 20.75 7.36
N ILE A 11 -4.93 20.57 6.64
CA ILE A 11 -4.60 21.34 5.44
C ILE A 11 -4.87 20.42 4.25
N MET A 12 -5.87 20.73 3.42
CA MET A 12 -5.99 20.14 2.09
C MET A 12 -5.06 20.90 1.14
N ALA A 13 -4.10 20.20 0.55
CA ALA A 13 -3.42 20.63 -0.66
C ALA A 13 -4.06 19.90 -1.85
N ASP A 14 -4.53 20.66 -2.83
CA ASP A 14 -4.96 20.15 -4.14
C ASP A 14 -3.79 19.49 -4.86
N SER A 15 -3.98 18.28 -5.37
CA SER A 15 -3.07 17.67 -6.34
C SER A 15 -3.85 17.14 -7.54
N ILE A 16 -3.50 17.72 -8.69
CA ILE A 16 -4.02 17.47 -10.02
C ILE A 16 -3.67 16.05 -10.45
N MET A 17 -4.68 15.20 -10.71
CA MET A 17 -4.48 13.85 -11.24
C MET A 17 -3.95 13.89 -12.67
N SER A 18 -2.80 13.25 -12.91
CA SER A 18 -2.30 12.95 -14.25
C SER A 18 -2.90 11.63 -14.75
N LYS A 19 -3.26 11.60 -16.03
CA LYS A 19 -3.95 10.51 -16.74
C LYS A 19 -3.08 9.24 -16.78
N ALA A 20 -3.66 8.10 -16.40
CA ALA A 20 -3.10 6.77 -16.69
C ALA A 20 -3.98 6.06 -17.73
N ALA A 21 -3.32 5.49 -18.74
CA ALA A 21 -3.92 4.86 -19.91
C ALA A 21 -4.60 3.53 -19.55
N THR A 22 -5.84 3.36 -20.00
CA THR A 22 -6.60 2.09 -19.99
C THR A 22 -6.25 1.27 -21.23
N MET A 23 -5.68 0.08 -21.03
CA MET A 23 -5.63 -0.96 -22.06
C MET A 23 -6.88 -1.83 -21.94
N GLU A 24 -7.70 -1.85 -22.98
CA GLU A 24 -8.85 -2.76 -23.12
C GLU A 24 -8.37 -4.15 -23.54
N ILE A 25 -8.97 -5.19 -22.95
CA ILE A 25 -8.81 -6.59 -23.39
C ILE A 25 -10.18 -7.05 -23.91
N PRO A 26 -10.27 -7.60 -25.14
CA PRO A 26 -11.56 -8.01 -25.70
C PRO A 26 -12.05 -9.33 -25.08
N ILE A 27 -13.34 -9.39 -24.77
CA ILE A 27 -14.02 -10.57 -24.24
C ILE A 27 -14.74 -11.26 -25.40
N ASN A 28 -14.27 -12.45 -25.80
CA ASN A 28 -15.04 -13.33 -26.68
C ASN A 28 -15.95 -14.23 -25.82
N SER A 29 -17.25 -14.06 -26.02
CA SER A 29 -18.31 -14.93 -25.50
C SER A 29 -18.47 -16.15 -26.40
N ASN A 30 -18.42 -17.36 -25.82
CA ASN A 30 -19.25 -18.49 -26.23
C ASN A 30 -19.38 -19.46 -25.05
N GLY A 31 -20.62 -19.75 -24.67
CA GLY A 31 -20.94 -20.70 -23.61
C GLY A 31 -20.95 -22.14 -24.13
N ASP A 32 -20.49 -23.06 -23.30
CA ASP A 32 -21.00 -24.42 -23.26
C ASP A 32 -20.84 -24.98 -21.84
N THR A 33 -21.89 -25.63 -21.35
CA THR A 33 -21.99 -26.23 -20.01
C THR A 33 -21.68 -27.71 -20.11
N GLY A 34 -20.53 -28.13 -19.59
CA GLY A 34 -20.22 -29.56 -19.47
C GLY A 34 -18.83 -29.81 -18.89
N THR A 35 -18.80 -30.42 -17.69
CA THR A 35 -17.66 -31.11 -17.07
C THR A 35 -16.35 -30.32 -16.93
N LEU A 36 -16.07 -29.87 -15.71
CA LEU A 36 -14.80 -29.25 -15.29
C LEU A 36 -13.61 -30.16 -15.66
N PRO A 37 -12.68 -29.73 -16.55
CA PRO A 37 -11.35 -30.29 -16.60
C PRO A 37 -10.51 -29.65 -15.49
N GLU A 38 -9.64 -30.45 -14.89
CA GLU A 38 -8.68 -30.00 -13.88
C GLU A 38 -7.76 -28.90 -14.45
N ASP A 39 -7.38 -28.00 -13.57
CA ASP A 39 -6.78 -26.69 -13.85
C ASP A 39 -5.29 -26.79 -14.25
N ASP A 40 -5.02 -27.37 -15.42
CA ASP A 40 -3.66 -27.53 -15.98
C ASP A 40 -3.01 -26.19 -16.37
N SER A 41 -3.81 -25.11 -16.49
CA SER A 41 -3.30 -23.79 -16.86
C SER A 41 -2.50 -23.14 -15.73
N LEU A 42 -2.81 -23.47 -14.46
CA LEU A 42 -2.09 -22.95 -13.30
C LEU A 42 -0.74 -23.65 -13.08
N GLU A 43 -0.64 -24.95 -13.37
CA GLU A 43 0.63 -25.67 -13.34
C GLU A 43 1.59 -25.19 -14.43
N GLN A 44 1.07 -24.79 -15.59
CA GLN A 44 1.88 -24.26 -16.68
C GLN A 44 2.51 -22.90 -16.34
N ASP A 45 1.75 -21.97 -15.74
CA ASP A 45 2.30 -20.70 -15.25
C ASP A 45 3.31 -20.92 -14.11
N LEU A 46 3.09 -21.94 -13.27
CA LEU A 46 4.00 -22.32 -12.17
C LEU A 46 5.33 -22.89 -12.71
N GLN A 47 5.28 -23.75 -13.73
CA GLN A 47 6.48 -24.29 -14.39
C GLN A 47 7.22 -23.22 -15.19
N GLN A 48 6.51 -22.27 -15.81
CA GLN A 48 7.14 -21.21 -16.60
C GLN A 48 7.94 -20.22 -15.75
N VAL A 49 7.47 -19.91 -14.53
CA VAL A 49 8.19 -19.09 -13.54
C VAL A 49 9.37 -19.86 -12.90
N MET A 50 9.27 -21.19 -12.78
CA MET A 50 10.37 -22.04 -12.30
C MET A 50 11.49 -22.24 -13.35
N VAL A 51 11.18 -22.11 -14.64
CA VAL A 51 12.17 -22.20 -15.74
C VAL A 51 12.79 -20.84 -16.08
N SER A 52 12.08 -19.74 -15.78
CA SER A 52 12.56 -18.38 -16.05
C SER A 52 12.80 -17.63 -14.72
N GLY A 53 14.02 -17.73 -14.17
CA GLY A 53 14.43 -16.88 -13.05
C GLY A 53 14.26 -15.39 -13.40
N PRO A 54 13.93 -14.52 -12.43
CA PRO A 54 13.74 -13.10 -12.69
C PRO A 54 15.04 -12.47 -13.20
N ASN A 55 15.02 -11.97 -14.44
CA ASN A 55 16.11 -11.23 -15.03
C ASN A 55 16.11 -9.80 -14.47
N LEU A 56 17.07 -9.48 -13.59
CA LEU A 56 17.17 -8.20 -12.87
C LEU A 56 18.19 -7.24 -13.48
N ASN A 57 18.25 -7.15 -14.81
CA ASN A 57 19.11 -6.20 -15.51
C ASN A 57 18.28 -5.10 -16.19
N GLU A 58 17.63 -4.25 -15.42
CA GLU A 58 17.43 -2.82 -15.74
C GLU A 58 16.58 -2.13 -14.65
N THR A 59 17.23 -1.58 -13.63
CA THR A 59 16.67 -0.47 -12.86
C THR A 59 17.75 0.59 -12.71
N SER A 60 17.74 1.55 -13.65
CA SER A 60 18.49 2.79 -13.51
C SER A 60 17.79 3.67 -12.46
N ILE A 61 18.46 3.86 -11.33
CA ILE A 61 18.00 4.74 -10.26
C ILE A 61 18.40 6.18 -10.65
N VAL A 62 17.45 6.99 -11.12
CA VAL A 62 17.65 8.44 -11.26
C VAL A 62 17.41 9.11 -9.91
N SER A 63 18.49 9.61 -9.33
CA SER A 63 18.53 10.40 -8.10
C SER A 63 18.09 11.84 -8.39
N GLY A 64 16.92 12.24 -7.90
CA GLY A 64 16.39 13.61 -8.03
C GLY A 64 16.84 14.49 -6.87
N GLY A 65 17.94 15.22 -7.05
CA GLY A 65 18.44 16.24 -6.12
C GLY A 65 17.77 17.60 -6.36
N TYR A 66 17.23 18.19 -5.29
CA TYR A 66 16.64 19.52 -5.25
C TYR A 66 17.70 20.63 -5.42
N GLY A 67 17.51 21.51 -6.41
CA GLY A 67 18.25 22.75 -6.59
C GLY A 67 17.33 23.97 -6.45
N GLY A 68 17.73 24.93 -5.60
CA GLY A 68 17.03 26.19 -5.33
C GLY A 68 17.12 27.24 -6.45
N PRO A 69 16.47 28.41 -6.28
CA PRO A 69 16.03 29.25 -7.38
C PRO A 69 17.09 30.29 -7.81
N ALA A 70 17.32 30.41 -9.11
CA ALA A 70 18.05 31.52 -9.72
C ALA A 70 17.16 32.18 -10.78
N GLY A 71 17.01 33.50 -10.68
CA GLY A 71 16.17 34.32 -11.56
C GLY A 71 16.71 34.45 -12.98
N GLY A 72 15.81 34.75 -13.92
CA GLY A 72 16.13 34.89 -15.33
C GLY A 72 14.94 35.32 -16.19
N ILE A 73 14.63 36.62 -16.16
CA ILE A 73 14.28 37.52 -17.30
C ILE A 73 13.66 36.85 -18.55
N ILE A 74 12.38 37.14 -18.83
CA ILE A 74 11.71 36.85 -20.12
C ILE A 74 11.60 38.16 -20.93
N PRO A 75 12.04 38.22 -22.20
CA PRO A 75 11.92 39.40 -23.03
C PRO A 75 10.53 39.52 -23.68
N THR A 76 10.10 40.77 -23.79
CA THR A 76 8.86 41.25 -24.40
C THR A 76 8.86 41.13 -25.92
N SER A 77 7.74 40.73 -26.53
CA SER A 77 7.40 41.20 -27.87
C SER A 77 5.89 41.46 -28.03
N SER A 78 5.67 42.61 -28.65
CA SER A 78 4.45 43.35 -28.96
C SER A 78 3.38 42.59 -29.73
N ILE A 79 2.12 42.76 -29.32
CA ILE A 79 0.96 42.75 -30.24
C ILE A 79 0.15 44.03 -30.01
N LYS A 80 0.00 44.79 -31.08
CA LYS A 80 -0.76 46.05 -31.18
C LYS A 80 -2.16 45.70 -31.70
N GLY A 81 -3.21 46.14 -31.02
CA GLY A 81 -4.60 45.98 -31.45
C GLY A 81 -5.52 46.95 -30.72
N SER A 82 -6.25 47.78 -31.49
CA SER A 82 -6.95 49.00 -31.09
C SER A 82 -8.27 48.82 -30.31
N SER A 83 -8.60 49.90 -29.57
CA SER A 83 -9.91 50.54 -29.38
C SER A 83 -10.96 49.94 -28.43
N ASN A 84 -11.28 50.74 -27.40
CA ASN A 84 -12.56 50.93 -26.68
C ASN A 84 -13.61 49.80 -26.60
N HIS A 85 -13.86 49.29 -25.39
CA HIS A 85 -15.20 49.28 -24.75
C HIS A 85 -15.19 48.81 -23.28
N ASN A 86 -15.99 49.49 -22.45
CA ASN A 86 -16.65 49.08 -21.20
C ASN A 86 -15.84 48.43 -20.04
N THR A 87 -15.58 49.22 -19.00
CA THR A 87 -15.07 48.83 -17.68
C THR A 87 -16.17 48.54 -16.63
N ASN A 88 -17.28 47.90 -16.99
CA ASN A 88 -18.36 47.60 -16.00
C ASN A 88 -18.64 46.09 -15.77
N SER A 89 -17.97 45.18 -16.46
CA SER A 89 -18.28 43.73 -16.41
C SER A 89 -17.34 42.89 -15.53
N THR A 90 -16.19 43.43 -15.10
CA THR A 90 -15.24 42.72 -14.24
C THR A 90 -15.57 42.83 -12.75
N GLU A 91 -16.23 43.90 -12.32
CA GLU A 91 -16.67 44.09 -10.93
C GLU A 91 -17.91 43.25 -10.58
N GLU A 92 -18.88 43.12 -11.49
CA GLU A 92 -20.08 42.29 -11.25
C GLU A 92 -19.75 40.79 -11.19
N VAL A 93 -18.86 40.30 -12.06
CA VAL A 93 -18.40 38.90 -12.02
C VAL A 93 -17.60 38.64 -10.74
N SER A 94 -16.71 39.56 -10.34
CA SER A 94 -15.94 39.44 -9.09
C SER A 94 -16.84 39.51 -7.84
N ARG A 95 -17.90 40.33 -7.88
CA ARG A 95 -18.89 40.44 -6.81
C ARG A 95 -19.79 39.21 -6.73
N GLY A 96 -20.18 38.64 -7.87
CA GLY A 96 -20.91 37.36 -7.94
C GLY A 96 -20.12 36.21 -7.34
N VAL A 97 -18.84 36.08 -7.69
CA VAL A 97 -17.93 35.08 -7.10
C VAL A 97 -17.75 35.28 -5.59
N ALA A 98 -17.66 36.53 -5.12
CA ALA A 98 -17.54 36.81 -3.69
C ALA A 98 -18.79 36.43 -2.89
N VAL A 99 -19.98 36.64 -3.47
CA VAL A 99 -21.27 36.26 -2.88
C VAL A 99 -21.43 34.74 -2.82
N GLU A 100 -21.13 34.03 -3.91
CA GLU A 100 -21.17 32.56 -3.93
C GLU A 100 -20.21 31.92 -2.91
N LYS A 101 -19.02 32.50 -2.75
CA LYS A 101 -18.06 32.08 -1.72
C LYS A 101 -18.60 32.34 -0.31
N LEU A 102 -19.23 33.49 -0.07
CA LEU A 102 -19.85 33.80 1.22
C LEU A 102 -20.98 32.82 1.55
N ASP A 103 -21.84 32.51 0.57
CA ASP A 103 -22.93 31.55 0.73
C ASP A 103 -22.40 30.13 0.97
N SER A 104 -21.31 29.75 0.30
CA SER A 104 -20.63 28.48 0.53
C SER A 104 -20.09 28.37 1.97
N VAL A 105 -19.45 29.43 2.47
CA VAL A 105 -18.96 29.49 3.86
C VAL A 105 -20.12 29.44 4.85
N LYS A 106 -21.23 30.11 4.57
CA LYS A 106 -22.43 30.07 5.40
C LYS A 106 -23.04 28.66 5.44
N LYS A 107 -23.21 28.01 4.28
CA LYS A 107 -23.73 26.64 4.20
C LYS A 107 -22.81 25.66 4.94
N TRP A 108 -21.50 25.79 4.75
CA TRP A 108 -20.50 25.01 5.48
C TRP A 108 -20.59 25.20 7.00
N GLY A 109 -20.71 26.44 7.48
CA GLY A 109 -20.84 26.75 8.90
C GLY A 109 -22.11 26.15 9.52
N ILE A 110 -23.24 26.25 8.81
CA ILE A 110 -24.51 25.65 9.24
C ILE A 110 -24.40 24.13 9.29
N ASN A 111 -23.88 23.50 8.24
CA ASN A 111 -23.70 22.04 8.19
C ASN A 111 -22.79 21.55 9.33
N THR A 112 -21.67 22.25 9.55
CA THR A 112 -20.71 21.93 10.62
C THR A 112 -21.37 22.02 11.99
N TYR A 113 -22.16 23.06 12.25
CA TYR A 113 -22.91 23.19 13.49
C TYR A 113 -23.92 22.05 13.68
N LYS A 114 -24.73 21.73 12.66
CA LYS A 114 -25.71 20.64 12.71
C LYS A 114 -25.05 19.29 12.98
N CYS A 115 -23.98 18.96 12.25
CA CYS A 115 -23.22 17.72 12.44
C CYS A 115 -22.58 17.64 13.83
N THR A 116 -22.07 18.77 14.35
CA THR A 116 -21.50 18.82 15.70
C THR A 116 -22.59 18.59 16.75
N LYS A 117 -23.75 19.25 16.63
CA LYS A 117 -24.93 19.04 17.50
C LYS A 117 -25.37 17.57 17.47
N GLN A 118 -25.44 16.98 16.28
CA GLN A 118 -25.81 15.57 16.10
C GLN A 118 -24.79 14.63 16.77
N MET A 119 -23.49 14.83 16.53
CA MET A 119 -22.44 14.00 17.11
C MET A 119 -22.48 14.00 18.64
N PHE A 120 -22.65 15.17 19.27
CA PHE A 120 -22.81 15.23 20.72
C PHE A 120 -24.11 14.58 21.19
N SER A 121 -25.21 14.78 20.46
CA SER A 121 -26.50 14.17 20.80
C SER A 121 -26.43 12.65 20.78
N GLU A 122 -25.78 12.05 19.79
CA GLU A 122 -25.52 10.60 19.73
C GLU A 122 -24.68 10.13 20.93
N LYS A 123 -23.58 10.81 21.24
CA LYS A 123 -22.69 10.45 22.36
C LYS A 123 -23.38 10.49 23.72
N PHE A 124 -24.34 11.40 23.92
CA PHE A 124 -25.12 11.50 25.15
C PHE A 124 -26.40 10.66 25.16
N GLY A 125 -26.62 9.82 24.14
CA GLY A 125 -27.81 8.96 24.04
C GLY A 125 -29.11 9.73 23.79
N ARG A 126 -29.03 10.97 23.31
CA ARG A 126 -30.17 11.86 23.04
C ARG A 126 -30.51 11.98 21.56
N GLY A 127 -29.60 11.59 20.67
CA GLY A 127 -29.78 11.60 19.22
C GLY A 127 -29.98 10.18 18.67
N SER A 128 -30.89 10.04 17.71
CA SER A 128 -31.03 8.80 16.94
C SER A 128 -29.90 8.69 15.92
N ARG A 129 -29.23 7.53 15.88
CA ARG A 129 -28.12 7.19 14.99
C ARG A 129 -28.58 6.17 13.96
N THR A 130 -28.29 6.43 12.70
CA THR A 130 -28.49 5.44 11.63
C THR A 130 -27.45 4.32 11.74
N VAL A 131 -27.89 3.06 11.67
CA VAL A 131 -27.03 1.88 11.86
C VAL A 131 -27.23 0.91 10.71
N ASP A 132 -26.13 0.45 10.13
CA ASP A 132 -26.08 -0.69 9.19
C ASP A 132 -25.15 -1.74 9.78
N LEU A 133 -25.73 -2.72 10.48
CA LEU A 133 -24.95 -3.71 11.24
C LEU A 133 -24.07 -4.59 10.34
N GLU A 134 -24.56 -4.91 9.14
CA GLU A 134 -23.82 -5.75 8.20
C GLU A 134 -22.61 -4.98 7.64
N LEU A 135 -22.84 -3.74 7.21
CA LEU A 135 -21.77 -2.91 6.67
C LEU A 135 -20.74 -2.54 7.73
N GLU A 136 -21.18 -2.24 8.96
CA GLU A 136 -20.28 -1.99 10.10
C GLU A 136 -19.40 -3.21 10.40
N ALA A 137 -19.97 -4.41 10.42
CA ALA A 137 -19.20 -5.63 10.61
C ALA A 137 -18.15 -5.84 9.49
N GLN A 138 -18.51 -5.59 8.22
CA GLN A 138 -17.56 -5.68 7.11
C GLN A 138 -16.43 -4.64 7.20
N ILE A 139 -16.75 -3.41 7.61
CA ILE A 139 -15.76 -2.34 7.83
C ILE A 139 -14.79 -2.72 8.96
N ASP A 140 -15.29 -3.30 10.04
CA ASP A 140 -14.46 -3.72 11.17
C ASP A 140 -13.51 -4.86 10.76
N VAL A 141 -13.99 -5.83 9.98
CA VAL A 141 -13.15 -6.89 9.39
C VAL A 141 -12.07 -6.30 8.49
N LEU A 142 -12.38 -5.28 7.67
CA LEU A 142 -11.39 -4.60 6.85
C LEU A 142 -10.32 -3.91 7.71
N ARG A 143 -10.72 -3.16 8.75
CA ARG A 143 -9.78 -2.45 9.65
C ARG A 143 -8.85 -3.43 10.37
N ASP A 144 -9.39 -4.53 10.89
CA ASP A 144 -8.61 -5.59 11.52
C ASP A 144 -7.65 -6.27 10.53
N THR A 145 -8.13 -6.58 9.32
CA THR A 145 -7.30 -7.16 8.25
C THR A 145 -6.15 -6.23 7.86
N LYS A 146 -6.41 -4.93 7.69
CA LYS A 146 -5.38 -3.93 7.39
C LYS A 146 -4.31 -3.92 8.48
N SER A 147 -4.72 -3.86 9.75
CA SER A 147 -3.79 -3.87 10.88
C SER A 147 -2.90 -5.12 10.92
N LYS A 148 -3.48 -6.30 10.65
CA LYS A 148 -2.72 -7.55 10.54
C LYS A 148 -1.70 -7.52 9.40
N TYR A 149 -2.08 -6.97 8.24
CA TYR A 149 -1.18 -6.86 7.10
C TYR A 149 -0.09 -5.80 7.30
N GLU A 150 -0.37 -4.71 8.00
CA GLU A 150 0.65 -3.75 8.44
C GLU A 150 1.68 -4.41 9.36
N ASN A 151 1.26 -5.30 10.26
CA ASN A 151 2.19 -6.05 11.09
C ASN A 151 3.04 -7.03 10.26
N ILE A 152 2.45 -7.73 9.28
CA ILE A 152 3.22 -8.58 8.34
C ILE A 152 4.24 -7.73 7.58
N LEU A 153 3.83 -6.59 7.05
CA LEU A 153 4.70 -5.66 6.33
C LEU A 153 5.88 -5.22 7.21
N ARG A 154 5.61 -4.81 8.45
CA ARG A 154 6.64 -4.42 9.42
C ARG A 154 7.63 -5.56 9.69
N LEU A 155 7.15 -6.78 9.87
CA LEU A 155 8.00 -7.95 10.12
C LEU A 155 8.83 -8.31 8.89
N ALA A 156 8.24 -8.26 7.69
CA ALA A 156 8.94 -8.54 6.44
C ALA A 156 10.03 -7.49 6.15
N THR A 157 9.76 -6.20 6.39
CA THR A 157 10.78 -5.15 6.29
C THR A 157 11.92 -5.38 7.28
N ALA A 158 11.62 -5.69 8.54
CA ALA A 158 12.64 -6.00 9.54
C ALA A 158 13.48 -7.24 9.16
N LEU A 159 12.83 -8.26 8.60
CA LEU A 159 13.52 -9.44 8.07
C LEU A 159 14.48 -9.07 6.94
N THR A 160 14.03 -8.27 5.96
CA THR A 160 14.88 -7.75 4.88
C THR A 160 16.10 -7.02 5.43
N ASP A 161 15.90 -6.08 6.35
CA ASP A 161 16.98 -5.26 6.91
C ASP A 161 18.03 -6.12 7.64
N HIS A 162 17.57 -7.08 8.44
CA HIS A 162 18.47 -7.99 9.15
C HIS A 162 19.20 -8.93 8.18
N PHE A 163 18.49 -9.47 7.20
CA PHE A 163 19.07 -10.39 6.23
C PHE A 163 20.08 -9.67 5.32
N GLN A 164 19.84 -8.41 4.97
CA GLN A 164 20.80 -7.59 4.23
C GLN A 164 22.11 -7.42 5.02
N ARG A 165 22.04 -7.21 6.34
CA ARG A 165 23.23 -7.15 7.20
C ARG A 165 23.97 -8.49 7.25
N ILE A 166 23.24 -9.61 7.26
CA ILE A 166 23.85 -10.95 7.18
C ILE A 166 24.63 -11.10 5.87
N VAL A 167 24.01 -10.81 4.73
CA VAL A 167 24.65 -10.91 3.41
C VAL A 167 25.90 -10.02 3.33
N GLN A 168 25.83 -8.77 3.83
CA GLN A 168 27.00 -7.87 3.86
C GLN A 168 28.15 -8.43 4.73
N THR A 169 27.83 -9.03 5.87
CA THR A 169 28.83 -9.62 6.75
C THR A 169 29.43 -10.89 6.13
N GLN A 170 28.62 -11.71 5.47
CA GLN A 170 29.09 -12.88 4.73
C GLN A 170 30.06 -12.47 3.61
N GLN A 171 29.78 -11.38 2.90
CA GLN A 171 30.66 -10.87 1.84
C GLN A 171 32.03 -10.47 2.41
N ALA A 172 32.03 -9.65 3.48
CA ALA A 172 33.27 -9.22 4.14
C ALA A 172 34.08 -10.41 4.69
N LEU A 173 33.39 -11.43 5.22
CA LEU A 173 34.02 -12.65 5.71
C LEU A 173 34.62 -13.48 4.57
N GLY A 174 33.92 -13.60 3.44
CA GLY A 174 34.41 -14.28 2.24
C GLY A 174 35.65 -13.59 1.64
N ASP A 175 35.68 -12.26 1.64
CA ASP A 175 36.83 -11.48 1.18
C ASP A 175 38.04 -11.68 2.09
N ALA A 176 37.85 -11.65 3.41
CA ALA A 176 38.91 -11.91 4.38
C ALA A 176 39.48 -13.34 4.26
N PHE A 177 38.64 -14.35 4.07
CA PHE A 177 39.11 -15.72 3.83
C PHE A 177 39.83 -15.86 2.49
N THR A 178 39.38 -15.18 1.44
CA THR A 178 40.08 -15.17 0.15
C THR A 178 41.51 -14.60 0.29
N ASP A 179 41.65 -13.49 1.03
CA ASP A 179 42.95 -12.85 1.28
C ASP A 179 43.90 -13.77 2.07
N LEU A 180 43.40 -14.42 3.12
CA LEU A 180 44.19 -15.35 3.93
C LEU A 180 44.58 -16.62 3.16
N SER A 181 43.68 -17.15 2.33
CA SER A 181 43.98 -18.30 1.46
C SER A 181 45.19 -18.03 0.56
N GLN A 182 45.32 -16.82 0.02
CA GLN A 182 46.44 -16.43 -0.84
C GLN A 182 47.76 -16.18 -0.07
N LYS A 183 47.67 -15.85 1.22
CA LYS A 183 48.81 -15.43 2.05
C LYS A 183 49.32 -16.49 3.00
N SER A 184 48.57 -17.57 3.20
CA SER A 184 48.90 -18.66 4.13
C SER A 184 48.88 -20.00 3.40
N PRO A 185 49.96 -20.38 2.69
CA PRO A 185 50.03 -21.62 1.90
C PRO A 185 49.71 -22.87 2.72
N GLU A 186 50.03 -22.88 4.02
CA GLU A 186 49.77 -24.02 4.92
C GLU A 186 48.27 -24.21 5.25
N LEU A 187 47.44 -23.19 5.02
CA LEU A 187 46.00 -23.16 5.30
C LEU A 187 45.18 -22.73 4.07
N GLN A 188 45.80 -22.76 2.89
CA GLN A 188 45.23 -22.22 1.67
C GLN A 188 43.88 -22.85 1.35
N ASP A 189 43.79 -24.17 1.47
CA ASP A 189 42.60 -24.94 1.14
C ASP A 189 41.46 -24.67 2.12
N GLU A 190 41.72 -24.67 3.42
CA GLU A 190 40.72 -24.41 4.47
C GLU A 190 40.11 -23.01 4.34
N PHE A 191 40.96 -22.00 4.14
CA PHE A 191 40.48 -20.64 3.88
C PHE A 191 39.75 -20.55 2.54
N GLY A 192 40.23 -21.24 1.50
CA GLY A 192 39.59 -21.29 0.19
C GLY A 192 38.17 -21.87 0.24
N TYR A 193 37.98 -23.02 0.88
CA TYR A 193 36.66 -23.65 1.03
C TYR A 193 35.66 -22.75 1.77
N ASN A 194 36.11 -22.08 2.83
CA ASN A 194 35.27 -21.15 3.58
C ASN A 194 34.94 -19.88 2.77
N ALA A 195 35.91 -19.34 2.02
CA ALA A 195 35.69 -18.20 1.15
C ALA A 195 34.61 -18.48 0.10
N GLU A 196 34.70 -19.61 -0.60
CA GLU A 196 33.73 -20.00 -1.62
C GLU A 196 32.34 -20.26 -1.05
N THR A 197 32.26 -20.85 0.15
CA THR A 197 30.98 -21.02 0.85
C THR A 197 30.32 -19.68 1.14
N GLN A 198 31.06 -18.70 1.65
CA GLN A 198 30.51 -17.37 1.94
C GLN A 198 30.07 -16.63 0.68
N LYS A 199 30.86 -16.68 -0.41
CA LYS A 199 30.49 -16.07 -1.70
C LYS A 199 29.21 -16.67 -2.28
N LEU A 200 29.04 -17.99 -2.20
CA LEU A 200 27.82 -18.66 -2.65
C LEU A 200 26.60 -18.21 -1.84
N LEU A 201 26.72 -18.18 -0.51
CA LEU A 201 25.66 -17.72 0.39
C LEU A 201 25.28 -16.26 0.10
N CYS A 202 26.25 -15.41 -0.21
CA CYS A 202 26.00 -14.02 -0.62
C CYS A 202 25.19 -13.95 -1.91
N LYS A 203 25.63 -14.65 -2.97
CA LYS A 203 24.93 -14.68 -4.26
C LYS A 203 23.48 -15.15 -4.12
N ASN A 204 23.25 -16.25 -3.39
CA ASN A 204 21.90 -16.76 -3.15
C ASN A 204 21.10 -15.81 -2.24
N GLY A 205 21.77 -15.15 -1.29
CA GLY A 205 21.19 -14.17 -0.37
C GLY A 205 20.70 -12.92 -1.09
N GLU A 206 21.44 -12.41 -2.08
CA GLU A 206 21.03 -11.27 -2.91
C GLU A 206 19.75 -11.58 -3.69
N ALA A 207 19.65 -12.78 -4.27
CA ALA A 207 18.43 -13.22 -4.95
C ALA A 207 17.24 -13.29 -3.99
N LEU A 208 17.42 -13.84 -2.79
CA LEU A 208 16.37 -13.88 -1.77
C LEU A 208 15.98 -12.47 -1.31
N LEU A 209 16.94 -11.56 -1.09
CA LEU A 209 16.66 -10.17 -0.77
C LEU A 209 15.79 -9.50 -1.84
N GLY A 210 16.06 -9.75 -3.12
CA GLY A 210 15.22 -9.27 -4.22
C GLY A 210 13.77 -9.75 -4.09
N ALA A 211 13.58 -11.05 -3.82
CA ALA A 211 12.25 -11.64 -3.65
C ALA A 211 11.49 -11.08 -2.44
N ILE A 212 12.15 -10.92 -1.28
CA ILE A 212 11.52 -10.36 -0.07
C ILE A 212 11.17 -8.88 -0.28
N ASN A 213 12.05 -8.09 -0.93
CA ASN A 213 11.76 -6.69 -1.25
C ASN A 213 10.56 -6.55 -2.21
N PHE A 214 10.43 -7.45 -3.19
CA PHE A 214 9.27 -7.49 -4.07
C PHE A 214 7.97 -7.80 -3.30
N PHE A 215 8.01 -8.77 -2.37
CA PHE A 215 6.89 -9.07 -1.48
C PHE A 215 6.49 -7.85 -0.64
N VAL A 216 7.46 -7.20 0.03
CA VAL A 216 7.25 -5.99 0.84
C VAL A 216 6.59 -4.88 0.01
N SER A 217 7.10 -4.62 -1.20
CA SER A 217 6.57 -3.58 -2.08
C SER A 217 5.13 -3.85 -2.53
N SER A 218 4.82 -5.11 -2.84
CA SER A 218 3.50 -5.55 -3.27
C SER A 218 2.48 -5.46 -2.14
N VAL A 219 2.83 -5.95 -0.94
CA VAL A 219 1.98 -5.86 0.26
C VAL A 219 1.79 -4.41 0.69
N ASN A 220 2.84 -3.58 0.64
CA ASN A 220 2.75 -2.14 0.91
C ASN A 220 1.74 -1.45 -0.03
N THR A 221 1.73 -1.81 -1.32
CA THR A 221 0.76 -1.28 -2.27
C THR A 221 -0.67 -1.68 -1.91
N LEU A 222 -0.90 -2.96 -1.60
CA LEU A 222 -2.22 -3.42 -1.17
C LEU A 222 -2.72 -2.68 0.09
N VAL A 223 -1.86 -2.54 1.10
CA VAL A 223 -2.21 -1.95 2.40
C VAL A 223 -2.34 -0.42 2.34
N ASN A 224 -1.31 0.26 1.83
CA ASN A 224 -1.20 1.72 1.91
C ASN A 224 -1.76 2.47 0.70
N LYS A 225 -2.17 1.76 -0.36
CA LYS A 225 -2.87 2.35 -1.50
C LYS A 225 -4.26 1.77 -1.66
N THR A 226 -4.38 0.47 -1.88
CA THR A 226 -5.67 -0.15 -2.24
C THR A 226 -6.67 -0.17 -1.08
N MET A 227 -6.26 -0.63 0.11
CA MET A 227 -7.12 -0.61 1.30
C MET A 227 -7.40 0.83 1.76
N GLU A 228 -6.41 1.72 1.64
CA GLU A 228 -6.56 3.13 2.04
C GLU A 228 -7.59 3.87 1.17
N ASP A 229 -7.64 3.63 -0.15
CA ASP A 229 -8.68 4.17 -1.03
C ASP A 229 -10.11 3.77 -0.59
N THR A 230 -10.26 2.51 -0.16
CA THR A 230 -11.54 2.02 0.38
C THR A 230 -11.87 2.66 1.72
N LEU A 231 -10.89 2.79 2.63
CA LEU A 231 -11.06 3.45 3.92
C LEU A 231 -11.40 4.94 3.78
N MET A 232 -10.85 5.62 2.78
CA MET A 232 -11.22 7.00 2.45
C MET A 232 -12.68 7.11 2.02
N THR A 233 -13.19 6.13 1.28
CA THR A 233 -14.61 6.07 0.88
C THR A 233 -15.51 5.79 2.09
N ILE A 234 -15.08 4.89 2.99
CA ILE A 234 -15.77 4.62 4.26
C ILE A 234 -15.86 5.89 5.11
N LYS A 235 -14.79 6.68 5.19
CA LYS A 235 -14.80 7.96 5.93
C LYS A 235 -15.80 8.96 5.32
N GLN A 236 -15.92 9.01 3.99
CA GLN A 236 -16.93 9.83 3.32
C GLN A 236 -18.34 9.34 3.64
N TYR A 237 -18.58 8.04 3.63
CA TYR A 237 -19.84 7.41 4.04
C TYR A 237 -20.20 7.74 5.50
N GLU A 238 -19.27 7.58 6.44
CA GLU A 238 -19.49 7.88 7.87
C GLU A 238 -19.83 9.36 8.08
N ASN A 239 -19.18 10.27 7.34
CA ASN A 239 -19.51 11.68 7.36
C ASN A 239 -20.90 11.95 6.78
N ALA A 240 -21.25 11.33 5.65
CA ALA A 240 -22.56 11.48 5.03
C ALA A 240 -23.69 10.92 5.91
N ARG A 241 -23.44 9.84 6.66
CA ARG A 241 -24.38 9.32 7.67
C ARG A 241 -24.64 10.35 8.77
N LEU A 242 -23.59 10.98 9.29
CA LEU A 242 -23.72 12.02 10.32
C LEU A 242 -24.50 13.23 9.80
N GLU A 243 -24.23 13.68 8.57
CA GLU A 243 -24.99 14.75 7.93
C GLU A 243 -26.46 14.35 7.76
N PHE A 244 -26.74 13.15 7.26
CA PHE A 244 -28.09 12.63 7.09
C PHE A 244 -28.86 12.64 8.42
N ASP A 245 -28.28 12.11 9.49
CA ASP A 245 -28.91 12.10 10.83
C ASP A 245 -29.14 13.51 11.39
N ALA A 246 -28.22 14.43 11.12
CA ALA A 246 -28.33 15.82 11.56
C ALA A 246 -29.49 16.55 10.86
N TYR A 247 -29.63 16.38 9.54
CA TYR A 247 -30.71 16.99 8.77
C TYR A 247 -32.06 16.29 8.96
N ARG A 248 -32.08 14.99 9.27
CA ARG A 248 -33.27 14.27 9.72
C ARG A 248 -33.79 14.87 11.04
N SER A 249 -32.91 15.05 12.02
CA SER A 249 -33.29 15.60 13.33
C SER A 249 -33.76 17.06 13.23
N ASP A 250 -33.14 17.88 12.37
CA ASP A 250 -33.56 19.26 12.12
C ASP A 250 -34.95 19.35 11.48
N LEU A 251 -35.25 18.47 10.52
CA LEU A 251 -36.58 18.36 9.92
C LEU A 251 -37.63 17.91 10.95
N GLU A 252 -37.31 16.93 11.79
CA GLU A 252 -38.17 16.47 12.90
C GLU A 252 -38.45 17.61 13.89
N GLU A 253 -37.42 18.37 14.28
CA GLU A 253 -37.52 19.52 15.20
C GLU A 253 -38.43 20.62 14.61
N LEU A 254 -38.21 21.02 13.35
CA LEU A 254 -39.06 22.00 12.66
C LEU A 254 -40.50 21.51 12.49
N SER A 255 -40.68 20.21 12.29
CA SER A 255 -42.00 19.58 12.16
C SER A 255 -42.80 19.57 13.46
N LEU A 256 -42.19 19.79 14.63
CA LEU A 256 -42.92 19.97 15.89
C LEU A 256 -43.35 21.43 16.12
N GLY A 257 -42.82 22.37 15.33
CA GLY A 257 -43.12 23.79 15.45
C GLY A 257 -44.48 24.21 14.85
N PRO A 258 -44.88 25.48 15.06
CA PRO A 258 -46.12 26.04 14.50
C PRO A 258 -46.21 25.90 12.97
N ARG A 259 -47.41 25.62 12.46
CA ARG A 259 -47.71 25.49 11.03
C ARG A 259 -48.24 26.80 10.43
N ASP A 260 -47.65 27.92 10.81
CA ASP A 260 -47.93 29.21 10.17
C ASP A 260 -47.27 29.27 8.77
N ALA A 261 -47.62 30.28 7.96
CA ALA A 261 -47.12 30.39 6.59
C ALA A 261 -45.58 30.38 6.51
N ALA A 262 -44.90 31.01 7.47
CA ALA A 262 -43.44 31.01 7.55
C ALA A 262 -42.87 29.66 8.01
N GLY A 263 -43.56 28.95 8.91
CA GLY A 263 -43.21 27.60 9.35
C GLY A 263 -43.32 26.58 8.22
N VAL A 264 -44.39 26.65 7.41
CA VAL A 264 -44.58 25.77 6.25
C VAL A 264 -43.41 25.89 5.26
N VAL A 265 -43.03 27.13 4.89
CA VAL A 265 -41.89 27.35 3.99
C VAL A 265 -40.58 26.79 4.57
N ARG A 266 -40.32 26.97 5.87
CA ARG A 266 -39.11 26.43 6.50
C ARG A 266 -39.09 24.90 6.51
N ILE A 267 -40.23 24.26 6.72
CA ILE A 267 -40.36 22.80 6.69
C ILE A 267 -40.12 22.28 5.27
N GLU A 268 -40.68 22.92 4.25
CA GLU A 268 -40.44 22.55 2.84
C GLU A 268 -38.95 22.66 2.47
N MET A 269 -38.27 23.73 2.89
CA MET A 269 -36.82 23.88 2.69
C MET A 269 -36.03 22.79 3.42
N ALA A 270 -36.37 22.48 4.67
CA ALA A 270 -35.72 21.43 5.44
C ALA A 270 -35.95 20.04 4.83
N GLN A 271 -37.14 19.78 4.30
CA GLN A 271 -37.48 18.55 3.59
C GLN A 271 -36.60 18.37 2.35
N HIS A 272 -36.36 19.44 1.60
CA HIS A 272 -35.48 19.41 0.43
C HIS A 272 -34.03 19.10 0.82
N GLU A 273 -33.47 19.78 1.81
CA GLU A 273 -32.10 19.51 2.27
C GLU A 273 -31.96 18.09 2.88
N TYR A 274 -32.97 17.62 3.62
CA TYR A 274 -33.01 16.23 4.10
C TYR A 274 -32.90 15.23 2.94
N GLN A 275 -33.65 15.44 1.85
CA GLN A 275 -33.61 14.54 0.70
C GLN A 275 -32.22 14.53 0.03
N ILE A 276 -31.58 15.70 -0.12
CA ILE A 276 -30.21 15.80 -0.65
C ILE A 276 -29.22 14.97 0.18
N HIS A 277 -29.27 15.11 1.51
CA HIS A 277 -28.36 14.38 2.40
C HIS A 277 -28.68 12.88 2.46
N ARG A 278 -29.96 12.50 2.36
CA ARG A 278 -30.39 11.11 2.23
C ARG A 278 -29.83 10.47 0.95
N ASP A 279 -29.99 11.12 -0.19
CA ASP A 279 -29.49 10.61 -1.47
C ASP A 279 -27.96 10.49 -1.48
N LYS A 280 -27.26 11.43 -0.83
CA LYS A 280 -25.81 11.36 -0.62
C LYS A 280 -25.41 10.16 0.25
N TYR A 281 -26.10 9.94 1.36
CA TYR A 281 -25.86 8.82 2.25
C TYR A 281 -26.07 7.48 1.55
N GLU A 282 -27.21 7.27 0.89
CA GLU A 282 -27.53 6.00 0.21
C GLU A 282 -26.55 5.71 -0.94
N ARG A 283 -26.14 6.75 -1.69
CA ARG A 283 -25.11 6.59 -2.74
C ARG A 283 -23.79 6.11 -2.15
N LEU A 284 -23.28 6.78 -1.11
CA LEU A 284 -22.01 6.40 -0.49
C LEU A 284 -22.08 5.04 0.20
N ARG A 285 -23.23 4.67 0.76
CA ARG A 285 -23.48 3.33 1.31
C ARG A 285 -23.34 2.25 0.22
N SER A 286 -23.92 2.48 -0.95
CA SER A 286 -23.76 1.61 -2.11
C SER A 286 -22.30 1.56 -2.58
N ASP A 287 -21.63 2.72 -2.68
CA ASP A 287 -20.23 2.80 -3.12
C ASP A 287 -19.30 2.02 -2.20
N VAL A 288 -19.45 2.14 -0.87
CA VAL A 288 -18.68 1.36 0.11
C VAL A 288 -18.94 -0.13 -0.05
N THR A 289 -20.20 -0.54 -0.19
CA THR A 289 -20.57 -1.95 -0.38
C THR A 289 -19.90 -2.55 -1.61
N ILE A 290 -19.88 -1.81 -2.72
CA ILE A 290 -19.25 -2.23 -3.97
C ILE A 290 -17.72 -2.28 -3.81
N LYS A 291 -17.11 -1.23 -3.23
CA LYS A 291 -15.65 -1.18 -3.02
C LYS A 291 -15.16 -2.30 -2.11
N LEU A 292 -15.89 -2.64 -1.06
CA LEU A 292 -15.52 -3.75 -0.18
C LEU A 292 -15.47 -5.10 -0.93
N LYS A 293 -16.42 -5.35 -1.83
CA LYS A 293 -16.42 -6.57 -2.67
C LYS A 293 -15.21 -6.62 -3.61
N PHE A 294 -14.96 -5.53 -4.34
CA PHE A 294 -13.79 -5.45 -5.23
C PHE A 294 -12.47 -5.55 -4.47
N LEU A 295 -12.39 -4.93 -3.29
CA LEU A 295 -11.22 -5.01 -2.44
C LEU A 295 -10.97 -6.44 -1.97
N GLU A 296 -12.01 -7.18 -1.58
CA GLU A 296 -11.86 -8.56 -1.12
C GLU A 296 -11.32 -9.46 -2.24
N GLU A 297 -11.86 -9.35 -3.45
CA GLU A 297 -11.35 -10.09 -4.61
C GLU A 297 -9.89 -9.73 -4.93
N ASN A 298 -9.56 -8.43 -4.94
CA ASN A 298 -8.20 -7.98 -5.20
C ASN A 298 -7.22 -8.44 -4.11
N LYS A 299 -7.61 -8.33 -2.84
CA LYS A 299 -6.83 -8.76 -1.68
C LYS A 299 -6.50 -10.24 -1.78
N VAL A 300 -7.48 -11.10 -2.04
CA VAL A 300 -7.27 -12.55 -2.17
C VAL A 300 -6.29 -12.85 -3.32
N LYS A 301 -6.50 -12.24 -4.50
CA LYS A 301 -5.62 -12.44 -5.66
C LYS A 301 -4.17 -12.02 -5.38
N VAL A 302 -3.98 -10.82 -4.82
CA VAL A 302 -2.63 -10.30 -4.51
C VAL A 302 -1.98 -11.17 -3.44
N MET A 303 -2.66 -11.43 -2.33
CA MET A 303 -2.05 -12.17 -1.23
C MET A 303 -1.78 -13.63 -1.57
N HIS A 304 -2.63 -14.29 -2.36
CA HIS A 304 -2.36 -15.64 -2.84
C HIS A 304 -1.03 -15.69 -3.61
N LYS A 305 -0.86 -14.80 -4.59
CA LYS A 305 0.38 -14.72 -5.39
C LYS A 305 1.59 -14.37 -4.52
N GLN A 306 1.47 -13.35 -3.67
CA GLN A 306 2.60 -12.84 -2.89
C GLN A 306 3.06 -13.83 -1.81
N LEU A 307 2.12 -14.49 -1.12
CA LEU A 307 2.46 -15.51 -0.12
C LEU A 307 3.16 -16.72 -0.76
N LEU A 308 2.71 -17.15 -1.94
CA LEU A 308 3.32 -18.27 -2.64
C LEU A 308 4.74 -17.92 -3.14
N LEU A 309 4.93 -16.75 -3.75
CA LEU A 309 6.25 -16.29 -4.18
C LEU A 309 7.22 -16.15 -3.01
N PHE A 310 6.75 -15.60 -1.88
CA PHE A 310 7.56 -15.49 -0.67
C PHE A 310 7.97 -16.87 -0.14
N HIS A 311 7.03 -17.81 -0.03
CA HIS A 311 7.32 -19.18 0.37
C HIS A 311 8.33 -19.85 -0.57
N ASN A 312 8.10 -19.79 -1.88
CA ASN A 312 8.96 -20.42 -2.88
C ASN A 312 10.39 -19.85 -2.83
N ALA A 313 10.54 -18.53 -2.68
CA ALA A 313 11.85 -17.90 -2.56
C ALA A 313 12.61 -18.37 -1.30
N ILE A 314 11.93 -18.42 -0.15
CA ILE A 314 12.52 -18.89 1.11
C ILE A 314 12.93 -20.36 0.98
N SER A 315 12.04 -21.22 0.51
CA SER A 315 12.30 -22.64 0.31
C SER A 315 13.46 -22.88 -0.66
N ALA A 316 13.49 -22.16 -1.78
CA ALA A 316 14.55 -22.27 -2.78
C ALA A 316 15.91 -21.83 -2.23
N TYR A 317 15.97 -20.75 -1.44
CA TYR A 317 17.21 -20.30 -0.81
C TYR A 317 17.79 -21.40 0.11
N PHE A 318 16.98 -21.97 1.00
CA PHE A 318 17.47 -23.00 1.92
C PHE A 318 17.79 -24.32 1.22
N ALA A 319 16.96 -24.76 0.27
CA ALA A 319 17.21 -25.97 -0.51
C ALA A 319 18.47 -25.85 -1.40
N GLY A 320 18.66 -24.71 -2.06
CA GLY A 320 19.84 -24.43 -2.88
C GLY A 320 21.14 -24.40 -2.07
N ASN A 321 21.07 -24.04 -0.79
CA ASN A 321 22.21 -24.05 0.12
C ASN A 321 22.43 -25.40 0.82
N GLN A 322 21.40 -26.28 0.88
CA GLN A 322 21.47 -27.55 1.59
C GLN A 322 22.50 -28.52 1.00
N GLN A 323 22.55 -28.66 -0.33
CA GLN A 323 23.48 -29.60 -0.99
C GLN A 323 24.94 -29.27 -0.67
N GLN A 324 25.28 -27.98 -0.60
CA GLN A 324 26.63 -27.55 -0.29
C GLN A 324 26.98 -27.80 1.18
N LEU A 325 26.02 -27.55 2.08
CA LEU A 325 26.18 -27.82 3.51
C LEU A 325 26.41 -29.32 3.77
N GLU A 326 25.68 -30.20 3.08
CA GLU A 326 25.86 -31.65 3.15
C GLU A 326 27.26 -32.08 2.68
N GLN A 327 27.76 -31.51 1.58
CA GLN A 327 29.13 -31.78 1.10
C GLN A 327 30.20 -31.35 2.13
N THR A 328 30.05 -30.19 2.75
CA THR A 328 30.95 -29.72 3.80
C THR A 328 30.91 -30.61 5.04
N LEU A 329 29.72 -31.07 5.45
CA LEU A 329 29.55 -32.00 6.58
C LEU A 329 30.23 -33.36 6.34
N ILE A 330 30.20 -33.85 5.10
CA ILE A 330 30.90 -35.08 4.72
C ILE A 330 32.42 -34.91 4.88
N GLN A 331 32.98 -33.74 4.50
CA GLN A 331 34.41 -33.46 4.70
C GLN A 331 34.82 -33.42 6.18
N PHE A 332 33.98 -32.88 7.07
CA PHE A 332 34.25 -32.93 8.52
C PHE A 332 34.28 -34.37 9.07
N ASN A 333 33.55 -35.30 8.45
CA ASN A 333 33.52 -36.70 8.86
C ASN A 333 34.65 -37.56 8.27
N VAL A 334 35.45 -37.05 7.32
CA VAL A 334 36.63 -37.73 6.80
C VAL A 334 37.86 -37.27 7.59
N LYS A 335 38.24 -38.08 8.58
CA LYS A 335 39.41 -37.90 9.45
C LYS A 335 40.67 -37.49 8.67
N LEU A 336 41.33 -36.45 9.19
CA LEU A 336 42.75 -36.14 9.01
C LEU A 336 43.60 -37.43 9.04
N LYS A 337 44.34 -37.71 7.96
CA LYS A 337 45.46 -38.65 8.04
C LYS A 337 46.48 -38.05 9.02
N PRO A 338 46.95 -38.82 10.02
CA PRO A 338 47.96 -38.31 10.94
C PRO A 338 49.26 -38.01 10.17
N PRO A 339 49.99 -36.94 10.53
CA PRO A 339 51.25 -36.63 9.87
C PRO A 339 52.24 -37.77 10.15
N GLY A 340 52.62 -38.54 9.13
CA GLY A 340 53.56 -39.66 9.25
C GLY A 340 53.25 -40.93 8.44
N SER A 341 52.17 -40.97 7.66
CA SER A 341 51.77 -42.19 6.92
C SER A 341 52.65 -42.56 5.71
N ASP A 342 53.62 -41.72 5.32
CA ASP A 342 54.39 -41.89 4.07
C ASP A 342 55.84 -42.34 4.30
N LYS A 343 56.14 -43.03 5.40
CA LYS A 343 57.42 -43.73 5.54
C LYS A 343 57.19 -45.23 5.67
N PRO A 344 57.69 -46.05 4.74
CA PRO A 344 57.64 -47.50 4.91
C PRO A 344 58.46 -47.85 6.15
N SER A 345 57.91 -48.73 6.98
CA SER A 345 58.56 -49.25 8.17
C SER A 345 59.79 -50.05 7.73
N TRP A 346 60.98 -49.74 8.24
CA TRP A 346 62.21 -50.46 7.91
C TRP A 346 62.16 -51.96 8.25
N LEU A 347 61.16 -52.38 9.04
CA LEU A 347 60.91 -53.77 9.42
C LEU A 347 60.33 -54.65 8.30
N GLU A 348 60.05 -54.10 7.11
CA GLU A 348 59.64 -54.88 5.94
C GLU A 348 60.83 -55.32 5.05
N GLU A 349 62.07 -54.92 5.37
CA GLU A 349 63.29 -55.43 4.72
C GLU A 349 64.12 -56.32 5.66
N GLN A 350 63.67 -57.56 5.90
CA GLN A 350 64.55 -58.70 6.22
C GLN A 350 64.00 -60.03 5.71
#